data_AF-A0A9Q1R9W8-F1
#
_entry.id   AF-A0A9Q1R9W8-F1
#
_cell.length_a   1.000
_cell.length_b   1.000
_cell.length_c   1.000
_cell.angle_alpha   90.00
_cell.angle_beta   90.00
_cell.angle_gamma   90.00
#
_symmetry.space_group_name_H-M   'P 1'
#
loop_
_entity.id
_entity.type
_entity.pdbx_description
1 polymer ?
#
loop_
_entity_poly.entity_id
_entity_poly.type
_entity_poly.pdbx_seq_one_letter_code
_entity_poly.pdbx_strand_id
1 'polypeptide(L)'
;MHVLPDSFDMLSSSCLKENPWHKFPFTGFVAMLSAIVTMAIDSIATSLYSKKHRAGVVNPENGQAQGGDQEMGVVNGGHSHVHSHHHHGSIMTKDGVDGTKLLRYRVIAMVLELGIIVHSIVIGISLGASNNTCTIKGLVAALCFHQMFEGMGLGGCILQAEYKFLKKTIMAFFFAVTTPFGIALGIALSTTYEENSPRALITVGLLNASSAGLLIYMALVDLLAADFMGDKLQGSVKLQIKSYMAVLLGAGGMSLMAKWA
;
A
#
# COMPACT_ATOMS: atom_id res chain seq x y z
N MET A 1 -4.93 11.15 8.42
CA MET A 1 -5.59 12.25 9.16
C MET A 1 -6.45 11.72 10.30
N HIS A 2 -7.15 10.59 10.15
CA HIS A 2 -7.91 9.96 11.26
C HIS A 2 -7.14 8.80 11.92
N VAL A 3 -6.57 7.88 11.14
CA VAL A 3 -5.94 6.63 11.65
C VAL A 3 -4.84 6.86 12.69
N LEU A 4 -3.96 7.83 12.43
CA LEU A 4 -2.81 8.08 13.28
C LEU A 4 -3.23 8.73 14.61
N PRO A 5 -4.08 9.78 14.64
CA PRO A 5 -4.72 10.24 15.88
C PRO A 5 -5.45 9.15 16.65
N ASP A 6 -6.26 8.31 16.00
CA ASP A 6 -6.99 7.23 16.68
C ASP A 6 -6.04 6.28 17.42
N SER A 7 -4.88 5.97 16.80
CA SER A 7 -3.83 5.20 17.46
C SER A 7 -3.25 5.90 18.68
N PHE A 8 -3.01 7.21 18.60
CA PHE A 8 -2.53 7.99 19.75
C PHE A 8 -3.54 7.97 20.89
N ASP A 9 -4.82 8.15 20.60
CA ASP A 9 -5.89 8.16 21.61
C ASP A 9 -6.02 6.79 22.29
N MET A 10 -5.94 5.70 21.52
CA MET A 10 -6.01 4.33 22.04
C MET A 10 -4.80 3.96 22.89
N LEU A 11 -3.58 4.25 22.43
CA LEU A 11 -2.34 3.89 23.14
C LEU A 11 -1.99 4.85 24.29
N SER A 12 -2.61 6.03 24.33
CA SER A 12 -2.48 6.99 25.44
C SER A 12 -3.67 6.95 26.41
N SER A 13 -4.60 6.02 26.22
CA SER A 13 -5.78 5.87 27.07
C SER A 13 -5.41 5.65 28.54
N SER A 14 -6.21 6.23 29.45
CA SER A 14 -6.08 6.05 30.90
C SER A 14 -6.35 4.61 31.35
N CYS A 15 -6.96 3.78 30.49
CA CYS A 15 -7.18 2.36 30.76
C CYS A 15 -5.89 1.52 30.66
N LEU A 16 -4.80 2.10 30.16
CA LEU A 16 -3.49 1.43 30.05
C LEU A 16 -2.58 1.79 31.22
N LYS A 17 -1.64 0.88 31.53
CA LYS A 17 -0.62 1.11 32.57
C LYS A 17 0.32 2.23 32.15
N GLU A 18 0.67 3.09 33.10
CA GLU A 18 1.58 4.23 32.90
C GLU A 18 2.94 3.79 32.29
N ASN A 19 3.48 2.66 32.73
CA ASN A 19 4.64 2.03 32.12
C ASN A 19 4.21 0.72 31.39
N PRO A 20 4.55 0.51 30.10
CA PRO A 20 5.34 1.39 29.22
C PRO A 20 4.51 2.40 28.40
N TRP A 21 3.18 2.30 28.40
CA TRP A 21 2.32 2.92 27.40
C TRP A 21 2.33 4.45 27.39
N HIS A 22 2.44 5.09 28.56
CA HIS A 22 2.48 6.55 28.65
C HIS A 22 3.91 7.12 28.62
N LYS A 23 4.94 6.27 28.72
CA LYS A 23 6.35 6.69 28.74
C LYS A 23 7.05 6.56 27.39
N PHE A 24 6.54 5.72 26.48
CA PHE A 24 7.13 5.49 25.18
C PHE A 24 6.14 5.78 24.05
N PRO A 25 6.53 6.52 23.00
CA PRO A 25 5.62 6.90 21.89
C PRO A 25 5.41 5.73 20.93
N PHE A 26 4.68 4.69 21.37
CA PHE A 26 4.44 3.47 20.60
C PHE A 26 3.79 3.75 19.23
N THR A 27 2.81 4.65 19.17
CA THR A 27 2.15 5.02 17.91
C THR A 27 3.16 5.52 16.87
N GLY A 28 3.98 6.51 17.23
CA GLY A 28 4.98 7.07 16.33
C GLY A 28 6.04 6.05 15.96
N PHE A 29 6.54 5.29 16.93
CA PHE A 29 7.54 4.25 16.69
C PHE A 29 7.06 3.17 15.70
N VAL A 30 5.85 2.65 15.91
CA VAL A 30 5.27 1.59 15.06
C VAL A 30 4.92 2.13 13.67
N ALA A 31 4.41 3.35 13.57
CA ALA A 31 4.16 3.98 12.28
C ALA A 31 5.45 4.16 11.47
N MET A 32 6.53 4.65 12.09
CA MET A 32 7.83 4.76 11.41
C MET A 32 8.39 3.40 11.02
N LEU A 33 8.33 2.42 11.93
CA LEU A 33 8.81 1.06 11.66
C LEU A 33 8.06 0.46 10.46
N SER A 34 6.74 0.62 10.42
CA SER A 34 5.93 0.15 9.30
C SER A 34 6.32 0.83 7.99
N ALA A 35 6.52 2.14 7.97
CA ALA A 35 6.97 2.87 6.78
C ALA A 35 8.34 2.36 6.27
N ILE A 36 9.28 2.13 7.19
CA ILE A 36 10.62 1.59 6.87
C ILE A 36 10.52 0.16 6.32
N VAL A 37 9.66 -0.68 6.91
CA VAL A 37 9.43 -2.04 6.43
C VAL A 37 8.80 -2.03 5.03
N THR A 38 7.80 -1.19 4.78
CA THR A 38 7.22 -1.03 3.44
C THR A 38 8.28 -0.62 2.42
N MET A 39 9.10 0.39 2.75
CA MET A 39 10.22 0.81 1.91
C MET A 39 11.23 -0.33 1.65
N ALA A 40 11.54 -1.12 2.68
CA ALA A 40 12.46 -2.24 2.55
C ALA A 40 11.89 -3.30 1.59
N ILE A 41 10.59 -3.61 1.70
CA ILE A 41 9.90 -4.55 0.80
C ILE A 41 9.97 -4.05 -0.64
N ASP A 42 9.64 -2.78 -0.90
CA ASP A 42 9.68 -2.21 -2.25
C ASP A 42 11.09 -2.19 -2.85
N SER A 43 12.08 -1.81 -2.03
CA SER A 43 13.48 -1.74 -2.46
C SER A 43 14.04 -3.13 -2.76
N ILE A 44 13.79 -4.11 -1.88
CA ILE A 44 14.22 -5.50 -2.07
C ILE A 44 13.52 -6.11 -3.29
N ALA A 45 12.20 -5.93 -3.42
CA ALA A 45 11.45 -6.39 -4.57
C ALA A 45 12.07 -5.83 -5.85
N THR A 46 12.21 -4.51 -5.95
CA THR A 46 12.82 -3.84 -7.12
C THR A 46 14.22 -4.37 -7.44
N SER A 47 15.06 -4.56 -6.42
CA SER A 47 16.43 -5.06 -6.56
C SER A 47 16.50 -6.51 -7.07
N LEU A 48 15.70 -7.42 -6.50
CA LEU A 48 15.65 -8.82 -6.92
C LEU A 48 15.15 -8.94 -8.37
N TYR A 49 14.16 -8.13 -8.76
CA TYR A 49 13.65 -8.13 -10.13
C TYR A 49 14.63 -7.54 -11.13
N SER A 50 15.30 -6.44 -10.80
CA SER A 50 16.34 -5.86 -11.66
C SER A 50 17.49 -6.85 -11.90
N LYS A 51 17.89 -7.61 -10.87
CA LYS A 51 18.89 -8.68 -11.00
C LYS A 51 18.40 -9.85 -11.88
N LYS A 52 17.15 -10.29 -11.74
CA LYS A 52 16.59 -11.39 -12.54
C LYS A 52 16.47 -11.03 -14.02
N HIS A 53 16.07 -9.80 -14.34
CA HIS A 53 16.07 -9.30 -15.73
C HIS A 53 17.48 -9.14 -16.28
N ARG A 54 18.45 -8.70 -15.48
CA ARG A 54 19.87 -8.66 -15.89
C ARG A 54 20.44 -10.05 -16.16
N ALA A 55 20.11 -11.05 -15.34
CA ALA A 55 20.54 -12.44 -15.53
C ALA A 55 19.87 -13.11 -16.75
N GLY A 56 18.62 -12.76 -17.06
CA GLY A 56 17.90 -13.27 -18.23
C GLY A 56 18.33 -12.67 -19.58
N VAL A 57 19.05 -11.54 -19.57
CA VAL A 57 19.58 -10.87 -20.78
C VAL A 57 20.96 -11.41 -21.18
N VAL A 58 21.61 -12.25 -20.36
CA VAL A 58 22.91 -12.88 -20.68
C VAL A 58 22.73 -14.24 -21.38
N ASN A 59 21.78 -14.36 -22.31
CA ASN A 59 21.76 -15.52 -23.20
C ASN A 59 21.28 -15.14 -24.61
N PRO A 60 22.17 -14.62 -25.47
CA PRO A 60 21.89 -14.52 -26.89
C PRO A 60 22.38 -15.82 -27.55
N GLU A 61 21.50 -16.80 -27.76
CA GLU A 61 21.47 -17.58 -28.99
C GLU A 61 20.28 -18.55 -29.05
N ASN A 62 19.65 -18.53 -30.24
CA ASN A 62 18.67 -19.45 -30.81
C ASN A 62 17.19 -19.27 -30.44
N GLY A 63 16.47 -18.63 -31.38
CA GLY A 63 15.02 -18.59 -31.40
C GLY A 63 14.39 -19.85 -32.01
N GLN A 64 13.25 -20.26 -31.47
CA GLN A 64 11.99 -20.50 -32.19
C GLN A 64 10.89 -20.87 -31.18
N ALA A 65 9.64 -20.74 -31.64
CA ALA A 65 8.39 -20.63 -30.89
C ALA A 65 8.07 -21.76 -29.88
N GLN A 66 7.21 -21.39 -28.91
CA GLN A 66 5.95 -22.05 -28.51
C GLN A 66 5.80 -22.16 -26.97
N GLY A 67 4.58 -21.88 -26.49
CA GLY A 67 4.25 -21.78 -25.07
C GLY A 67 4.13 -23.13 -24.34
N GLY A 68 4.02 -23.05 -23.02
CA GLY A 68 3.79 -24.20 -22.14
C GLY A 68 4.79 -24.28 -20.99
N ASP A 69 4.27 -24.65 -19.83
CA ASP A 69 4.89 -24.60 -18.51
C ASP A 69 6.03 -25.62 -18.26
N GLN A 70 6.82 -25.30 -17.21
CA GLN A 70 7.48 -26.20 -16.25
C GLN A 70 8.80 -26.97 -16.54
N GLU A 71 9.66 -26.85 -15.52
CA GLU A 71 10.54 -27.83 -14.88
C GLU A 71 11.90 -28.26 -15.46
N MET A 72 12.79 -28.54 -14.49
CA MET A 72 14.24 -28.72 -14.58
C MET A 72 14.65 -30.04 -15.26
N GLY A 73 15.78 -29.99 -15.97
CA GLY A 73 16.49 -31.17 -16.46
C GLY A 73 17.96 -30.86 -16.77
N VAL A 74 18.85 -31.46 -15.98
CA VAL A 74 20.32 -31.53 -16.10
C VAL A 74 20.74 -32.15 -17.45
N VAL A 75 21.78 -31.67 -18.16
CA VAL A 75 23.15 -32.25 -18.32
C VAL A 75 24.09 -31.42 -19.23
N ASN A 76 25.35 -31.31 -18.80
CA ASN A 76 26.65 -31.31 -19.50
C ASN A 76 26.94 -30.46 -20.76
N GLY A 77 27.90 -29.53 -20.58
CA GLY A 77 29.28 -29.73 -21.06
C GLY A 77 29.63 -29.27 -22.48
N GLY A 78 30.34 -28.14 -22.58
CA GLY A 78 31.04 -27.76 -23.83
C GLY A 78 31.64 -26.36 -23.79
N HIS A 79 32.94 -26.27 -23.57
CA HIS A 79 33.76 -25.06 -23.60
C HIS A 79 33.74 -24.37 -24.97
N SER A 80 33.68 -23.04 -25.01
CA SER A 80 34.52 -22.26 -25.93
C SER A 80 34.72 -20.82 -25.44
N HIS A 81 35.99 -20.39 -25.46
CA HIS A 81 36.48 -19.08 -25.09
C HIS A 81 36.30 -18.10 -26.25
N VAL A 82 35.80 -16.89 -25.99
CA VAL A 82 36.09 -15.71 -26.83
C VAL A 82 36.27 -14.47 -25.95
N HIS A 83 37.43 -13.83 -26.09
CA HIS A 83 37.81 -12.58 -25.47
C HIS A 83 37.19 -11.39 -26.23
N SER A 84 36.59 -10.41 -25.53
CA SER A 84 36.69 -9.00 -25.91
C SER A 84 36.07 -8.02 -24.88
N HIS A 85 36.95 -7.17 -24.36
CA HIS A 85 36.79 -5.77 -23.94
C HIS A 85 35.53 -5.33 -23.15
N HIS A 86 35.73 -5.16 -21.85
CA HIS A 86 34.82 -4.46 -20.94
C HIS A 86 34.87 -2.94 -21.16
N HIS A 87 33.80 -2.37 -21.73
CA HIS A 87 33.38 -1.00 -21.45
C HIS A 87 31.99 -1.03 -20.82
N HIS A 88 31.91 -0.50 -19.60
CA HIS A 88 30.75 -0.57 -18.71
C HIS A 88 29.66 0.44 -19.15
N GLY A 89 28.91 0.08 -20.19
CA GLY A 89 27.70 0.81 -20.61
C GLY A 89 26.51 -0.13 -20.57
N SER A 90 25.79 -0.17 -19.44
CA SER A 90 24.54 -0.92 -19.32
C SER A 90 23.48 -0.27 -20.21
N ILE A 91 23.44 -0.63 -21.50
CA ILE A 91 22.31 -0.36 -22.37
C ILE A 91 21.15 -1.22 -21.85
N MET A 92 20.35 -0.66 -20.96
CA MET A 92 19.02 -1.20 -20.71
C MET A 92 18.21 -0.94 -21.98
N THR A 93 17.83 -2.02 -22.67
CA THR A 93 16.88 -1.92 -23.78
C THR A 93 15.58 -1.29 -23.28
N LYS A 94 14.91 -0.52 -24.12
CA LYS A 94 13.65 0.17 -23.81
C LYS A 94 12.60 -0.80 -23.23
N ASP A 95 12.56 -2.03 -23.76
CA ASP A 95 11.71 -3.12 -23.28
C ASP A 95 12.02 -3.57 -21.84
N GLY A 96 13.30 -3.55 -21.43
CA GLY A 96 13.72 -3.88 -20.06
C GLY A 96 13.39 -2.79 -19.05
N VAL A 97 13.43 -1.52 -19.48
CA VAL A 97 13.04 -0.36 -18.64
C VAL A 97 11.53 -0.34 -18.43
N ASP A 98 10.74 -0.57 -19.49
CA ASP A 98 9.27 -0.57 -19.41
C ASP A 98 8.74 -1.76 -18.61
N GLY A 99 9.35 -2.95 -18.74
CA GLY A 99 9.03 -4.10 -17.90
C GLY A 99 9.30 -3.87 -16.41
N THR A 100 10.39 -3.18 -16.08
CA THR A 100 10.73 -2.84 -14.68
C THR A 100 9.73 -1.86 -14.07
N LYS A 101 9.30 -0.84 -14.83
CA LYS A 101 8.27 0.13 -14.41
C LYS A 101 6.92 -0.55 -14.17
N LEU A 102 6.52 -1.44 -15.08
CA LEU A 102 5.25 -2.15 -14.97
C LEU A 102 5.23 -3.07 -13.74
N LEU A 103 6.32 -3.77 -13.45
CA LEU A 103 6.44 -4.56 -12.22
C LEU A 103 6.37 -3.69 -10.96
N ARG A 104 6.99 -2.52 -10.97
CA ARG A 104 6.89 -1.56 -9.85
C ARG A 104 5.43 -1.16 -9.62
N TYR A 105 4.67 -0.81 -10.65
CA TYR A 105 3.24 -0.51 -10.51
C TYR A 105 2.43 -1.69 -9.98
N ARG A 106 2.80 -2.92 -10.35
CA ARG A 106 2.16 -4.13 -9.78
C ARG A 106 2.46 -4.31 -8.30
N VAL A 107 3.70 -4.11 -7.86
CA VAL A 107 4.05 -4.18 -6.44
C VAL A 107 3.30 -3.11 -5.66
N ILE A 108 3.33 -1.86 -6.14
CA ILE A 108 2.60 -0.74 -5.53
C ILE A 108 1.11 -1.05 -5.41
N ALA A 109 0.47 -1.55 -6.48
CA ALA A 109 -0.96 -1.88 -6.45
C ALA A 109 -1.29 -2.98 -5.42
N MET A 110 -0.44 -4.00 -5.29
CA MET A 110 -0.63 -5.07 -4.29
C MET A 110 -0.40 -4.59 -2.85
N VAL A 111 0.65 -3.80 -2.62
CA VAL A 111 0.95 -3.26 -1.28
C VAL A 111 -0.13 -2.27 -0.86
N LEU A 112 -0.61 -1.42 -1.80
CA LEU A 112 -1.72 -0.52 -1.56
C LEU A 112 -3.00 -1.28 -1.20
N GLU A 113 -3.34 -2.31 -1.97
CA GLU A 113 -4.52 -3.15 -1.71
C GLU A 113 -4.43 -3.83 -0.34
N LEU A 114 -3.28 -4.42 0.01
CA LEU A 114 -3.06 -5.04 1.33
C LEU A 114 -3.22 -4.01 2.46
N GLY A 115 -2.66 -2.81 2.28
CA GLY A 115 -2.80 -1.70 3.22
C GLY A 115 -4.26 -1.28 3.42
N ILE A 116 -5.00 -1.15 2.33
CA ILE A 116 -6.44 -0.84 2.36
C ILE A 116 -7.20 -1.97 3.06
N ILE A 117 -6.94 -3.25 2.76
CA ILE A 117 -7.64 -4.37 3.39
C ILE A 117 -7.47 -4.33 4.91
N VAL A 118 -6.24 -4.23 5.40
CA VAL A 118 -5.97 -4.18 6.85
C VAL A 118 -6.66 -2.97 7.47
N HIS A 119 -6.54 -1.79 6.85
CA HIS A 119 -7.15 -0.57 7.34
C HIS A 119 -8.69 -0.67 7.42
N SER A 120 -9.32 -1.14 6.34
CA SER A 120 -10.76 -1.26 6.20
C SER A 120 -11.38 -2.27 7.17
N ILE A 121 -10.69 -3.37 7.49
CA ILE A 121 -11.16 -4.33 8.52
C ILE A 121 -11.18 -3.65 9.89
N VAL A 122 -10.09 -2.97 10.26
CA VAL A 122 -9.95 -2.35 11.59
C VAL A 122 -11.00 -1.27 11.81
N ILE A 123 -11.22 -0.40 10.80
CA ILE A 123 -12.30 0.58 10.85
C ILE A 123 -13.66 -0.11 10.93
N GLY A 124 -13.90 -1.13 10.10
CA GLY A 124 -15.17 -1.84 10.06
C GLY A 124 -15.52 -2.45 11.42
N ILE A 125 -14.58 -3.12 12.07
CA ILE A 125 -14.77 -3.71 13.41
C ILE A 125 -15.13 -2.62 14.42
N SER A 126 -14.38 -1.51 14.42
CA SER A 126 -14.60 -0.40 15.34
C SER A 126 -15.98 0.24 15.14
N LEU A 127 -16.39 0.46 13.88
CA LEU A 127 -17.73 0.96 13.57
C LEU A 127 -18.83 -0.03 13.98
N GLY A 128 -18.65 -1.31 13.69
CA GLY A 128 -19.64 -2.35 13.98
C GLY A 128 -19.82 -2.66 15.47
N ALA A 129 -18.77 -2.46 16.27
CA ALA A 129 -18.81 -2.61 17.72
C ALA A 129 -19.34 -1.36 18.46
N SER A 130 -19.43 -0.21 17.76
CA SER A 130 -19.89 1.04 18.35
C SER A 130 -21.38 0.98 18.73
N ASN A 131 -21.71 1.52 19.90
CA ASN A 131 -23.09 1.56 20.42
C ASN A 131 -23.77 2.94 20.31
N ASN A 132 -23.05 3.98 19.84
CA ASN A 132 -23.57 5.34 19.77
C ASN A 132 -24.17 5.64 18.38
N THR A 133 -25.51 5.69 18.30
CA THR A 133 -26.23 5.93 17.03
C THR A 133 -25.91 7.27 16.37
N CYS A 134 -25.58 8.31 17.14
CA CYS A 134 -25.22 9.61 16.59
C CYS A 134 -23.86 9.54 15.89
N THR A 135 -22.89 8.90 16.53
CA THR A 135 -21.55 8.62 15.99
C THR A 135 -21.63 7.70 14.77
N ILE A 136 -22.38 6.61 14.83
CA ILE A 136 -22.52 5.65 13.72
C ILE A 136 -23.05 6.32 12.45
N LYS A 137 -24.10 7.17 12.55
CA LYS A 137 -24.67 7.83 11.37
C LYS A 137 -23.69 8.80 10.71
N GLY A 138 -22.95 9.56 11.52
CA GLY A 138 -21.89 10.45 11.02
C GLY A 138 -20.75 9.67 10.38
N LEU A 139 -20.20 8.68 11.11
CA LEU A 139 -19.11 7.83 10.67
C LEU A 139 -19.44 7.09 9.36
N VAL A 140 -20.64 6.50 9.22
CA VAL A 140 -21.03 5.81 7.97
C VAL A 140 -21.02 6.76 6.79
N ALA A 141 -21.58 7.97 6.94
CA ALA A 141 -21.56 8.96 5.86
C ALA A 141 -20.14 9.40 5.51
N ALA A 142 -19.30 9.65 6.52
CA ALA A 142 -17.89 10.01 6.32
C ALA A 142 -17.12 8.89 5.61
N LEU A 143 -17.34 7.64 6.03
CA LEU A 143 -16.69 6.46 5.46
C LEU A 143 -17.11 6.20 4.02
N CYS A 144 -18.37 6.45 3.65
CA CYS A 144 -18.79 6.37 2.24
C CYS A 144 -17.97 7.30 1.33
N PHE A 145 -17.81 8.57 1.74
CA PHE A 145 -16.97 9.51 1.00
C PHE A 145 -15.50 9.11 1.03
N HIS A 146 -15.01 8.58 2.16
CA HIS A 146 -13.62 8.16 2.33
C HIS A 146 -13.31 7.01 1.37
N GLN A 147 -14.15 5.98 1.39
CA GLN A 147 -14.06 4.79 0.55
C GLN A 147 -14.19 5.16 -0.94
N MET A 148 -14.97 6.19 -1.28
CA MET A 148 -15.03 6.67 -2.66
C MET A 148 -13.66 7.18 -3.14
N PHE A 149 -12.96 7.99 -2.34
CA PHE A 149 -11.65 8.53 -2.70
C PHE A 149 -10.54 7.46 -2.67
N GLU A 150 -10.54 6.57 -1.67
CA GLU A 150 -9.63 5.43 -1.63
C GLU A 150 -9.83 4.50 -2.84
N GLY A 151 -11.07 4.24 -3.23
CA GLY A 151 -11.41 3.41 -4.39
C GLY A 151 -10.96 4.02 -5.71
N MET A 152 -11.06 5.34 -5.87
CA MET A 152 -10.50 6.04 -7.04
C MET A 152 -8.97 5.92 -7.10
N GLY A 153 -8.28 6.05 -5.96
CA GLY A 153 -6.83 5.88 -5.87
C GLY A 153 -6.37 4.45 -6.22
N LEU A 154 -7.01 3.44 -5.62
CA LEU A 154 -6.74 2.03 -5.92
C LEU A 154 -7.05 1.70 -7.38
N GLY A 155 -8.18 2.19 -7.92
CA GLY A 155 -8.55 2.02 -9.32
C GLY A 155 -7.48 2.56 -10.28
N GLY A 156 -6.90 3.72 -9.97
CA GLY A 156 -5.77 4.29 -10.71
C GLY A 156 -4.55 3.36 -10.73
N CYS A 157 -4.18 2.79 -9.57
CA CYS A 157 -3.06 1.86 -9.45
C CYS A 157 -3.30 0.55 -10.20
N ILE A 158 -4.50 -0.01 -10.11
CA ILE A 158 -4.90 -1.23 -10.84
C ILE A 158 -4.83 -1.03 -12.36
N LEU A 159 -5.21 0.16 -12.84
CA LEU A 159 -5.12 0.50 -14.25
C LEU A 159 -3.67 0.61 -14.72
N GLN A 160 -2.80 1.25 -13.94
CA GLN A 160 -1.36 1.38 -14.24
C GLN A 160 -0.60 0.03 -14.19
N ALA A 161 -1.07 -0.92 -13.36
CA ALA A 161 -0.45 -2.24 -13.21
C ALA A 161 -0.72 -3.21 -14.39
N GLU A 162 -1.58 -2.82 -15.34
CA GLU A 162 -1.97 -3.58 -16.54
C GLU A 162 -2.32 -5.05 -16.25
N TYR A 163 -3.08 -5.28 -15.17
CA TYR A 163 -3.52 -6.62 -14.81
C TYR A 163 -4.55 -7.19 -15.80
N LYS A 164 -4.59 -8.53 -15.90
CA LYS A 164 -5.69 -9.25 -16.56
C LYS A 164 -7.02 -8.92 -15.85
N PHE A 165 -8.12 -8.92 -16.61
CA PHE A 165 -9.46 -8.58 -16.10
C PHE A 165 -9.81 -9.33 -14.81
N LEU A 166 -9.54 -10.64 -14.75
CA LEU A 166 -9.79 -11.44 -13.54
C LEU A 166 -9.11 -10.86 -12.28
N LYS A 167 -7.83 -10.46 -12.37
CA LYS A 167 -7.13 -9.85 -11.24
C LYS A 167 -7.74 -8.50 -10.87
N LYS A 168 -8.07 -7.66 -11.86
CA LYS A 168 -8.75 -6.37 -11.61
C LYS A 168 -10.06 -6.57 -10.86
N THR A 169 -10.86 -7.56 -11.27
CA THR A 169 -12.14 -7.90 -10.64
C THR A 169 -11.96 -8.46 -9.23
N ILE A 170 -10.98 -9.36 -9.01
CA ILE A 170 -10.67 -9.89 -7.68
C ILE A 170 -10.27 -8.75 -6.73
N MET A 171 -9.42 -7.83 -7.20
CA MET A 171 -8.97 -6.72 -6.36
C MET A 171 -10.11 -5.76 -6.01
N ALA A 172 -10.95 -5.42 -7.00
CA ALA A 172 -12.14 -4.61 -6.77
C ALA A 172 -13.15 -5.29 -5.83
N PHE A 173 -13.27 -6.62 -5.91
CA PHE A 173 -14.12 -7.40 -5.02
C PHE A 173 -13.63 -7.33 -3.56
N PHE A 174 -12.33 -7.55 -3.32
CA PHE A 174 -11.76 -7.43 -1.97
C PHE A 174 -11.90 -6.01 -1.43
N PHE A 175 -11.67 -4.99 -2.24
CA PHE A 175 -11.91 -3.60 -1.85
C PHE A 175 -13.37 -3.36 -1.39
N ALA A 176 -14.34 -3.88 -2.13
CA ALA A 176 -15.76 -3.67 -1.85
C ALA A 176 -16.28 -4.46 -0.63
N VAL A 177 -15.79 -5.68 -0.41
CA VAL A 177 -16.32 -6.58 0.63
C VAL A 177 -15.67 -6.37 2.00
N THR A 178 -14.43 -5.86 2.04
CA THR A 178 -13.63 -5.82 3.26
C THR A 178 -14.26 -4.94 4.35
N THR A 179 -14.70 -3.72 4.03
CA THR A 179 -15.32 -2.82 5.02
C THR A 179 -16.66 -3.39 5.55
N PRO A 180 -17.63 -3.82 4.71
CA PRO A 180 -18.84 -4.49 5.18
C PRO A 180 -18.57 -5.75 6.02
N PHE A 181 -17.57 -6.55 5.63
CA PHE A 181 -17.14 -7.72 6.40
C PHE A 181 -16.63 -7.32 7.79
N GLY A 182 -15.79 -6.29 7.88
CA GLY A 182 -15.32 -5.74 9.15
C GLY A 182 -16.47 -5.26 10.03
N ILE A 183 -17.46 -4.57 9.47
CA ILE A 183 -18.67 -4.11 10.19
C ILE A 183 -19.46 -5.30 10.73
N ALA A 184 -19.73 -6.31 9.89
CA ALA A 184 -20.45 -7.51 10.31
C ALA A 184 -19.70 -8.24 11.45
N LEU A 185 -18.38 -8.33 11.35
CA LEU A 185 -17.53 -8.90 12.40
C LEU A 185 -17.57 -8.06 13.69
N GLY A 186 -17.53 -6.72 13.59
CA GLY A 186 -17.68 -5.82 14.73
C GLY A 186 -19.02 -5.99 15.44
N ILE A 187 -20.12 -6.09 14.69
CA ILE A 187 -21.46 -6.37 15.24
C ILE A 187 -21.49 -7.74 15.93
N ALA A 188 -20.91 -8.77 15.31
CA ALA A 188 -20.87 -10.11 15.88
C ALA A 188 -20.07 -10.16 17.19
N LEU A 189 -19.01 -9.37 17.28
CA LEU A 189 -18.15 -9.29 18.47
C LEU A 189 -18.65 -8.28 19.51
N SER A 190 -19.62 -7.43 19.19
CA SER A 190 -20.07 -6.30 20.03
C SER A 190 -20.45 -6.66 21.46
N THR A 191 -20.88 -7.90 21.72
CA THR A 191 -21.25 -8.38 23.07
C THR A 191 -20.06 -8.83 23.91
N THR A 192 -18.91 -9.10 23.29
CA THR A 192 -17.69 -9.60 23.93
C THR A 192 -16.51 -8.62 23.81
N TYR A 193 -16.59 -7.71 22.86
CA TYR A 193 -15.57 -6.72 22.57
C TYR A 193 -15.88 -5.42 23.32
N GLU A 194 -15.09 -5.16 24.36
CA GLU A 194 -15.10 -3.87 25.04
C GLU A 194 -14.00 -2.97 24.44
N GLU A 195 -14.41 -1.88 23.78
CA GLU A 195 -13.51 -0.92 23.14
C GLU A 195 -12.47 -0.33 24.10
N ASN A 196 -12.84 -0.18 25.38
CA ASN A 196 -11.98 0.36 26.43
C ASN A 196 -11.13 -0.71 27.15
N SER A 197 -11.21 -1.98 26.74
CA SER A 197 -10.38 -3.01 27.34
C SER A 197 -8.90 -2.81 26.96
N PRO A 198 -7.93 -3.04 27.87
CA PRO A 198 -6.52 -2.87 27.56
C PRO A 198 -6.06 -3.66 26.33
N ARG A 199 -6.62 -4.86 26.10
CA ARG A 199 -6.27 -5.70 24.95
C ARG A 199 -6.76 -5.10 23.63
N ALA A 200 -8.00 -4.58 23.60
CA ALA A 200 -8.56 -3.91 22.44
C ALA A 200 -7.75 -2.67 22.08
N LEU A 201 -7.53 -1.79 23.07
CA LEU A 201 -6.75 -0.56 22.91
C LEU A 201 -5.34 -0.80 22.39
N ILE A 202 -4.62 -1.78 22.95
CA ILE A 202 -3.28 -2.14 22.48
C ILE A 202 -3.33 -2.69 21.06
N THR A 203 -4.21 -3.65 20.79
CA THR A 203 -4.23 -4.34 19.49
C THR A 203 -4.65 -3.39 18.37
N VAL A 204 -5.76 -2.68 18.53
CA VAL A 204 -6.27 -1.74 17.54
C VAL A 204 -5.37 -0.53 17.43
N GLY A 205 -4.84 -0.01 18.54
CA GLY A 205 -3.88 1.09 18.53
C GLY A 205 -2.61 0.77 17.76
N LEU A 206 -2.03 -0.42 17.94
CA LEU A 206 -0.84 -0.86 17.19
C LEU A 206 -1.15 -1.12 15.70
N LEU A 207 -2.31 -1.72 15.40
CA LEU A 207 -2.73 -1.95 14.01
C LEU A 207 -2.96 -0.62 13.28
N ASN A 208 -3.62 0.36 13.92
CA ASN A 208 -3.80 1.70 13.38
C ASN A 208 -2.47 2.43 13.18
N ALA A 209 -1.52 2.32 14.13
CA ALA A 209 -0.18 2.87 13.95
C ALA A 209 0.53 2.27 12.73
N SER A 210 0.49 0.94 12.59
CA SER A 210 1.12 0.24 11.48
C SER A 210 0.49 0.62 10.13
N SER A 211 -0.84 0.60 10.06
CA SER A 211 -1.60 0.98 8.87
C SER A 211 -1.33 2.44 8.48
N ALA A 212 -1.30 3.37 9.44
CA ALA A 212 -0.96 4.76 9.18
C ALA A 212 0.46 4.90 8.60
N GLY A 213 1.44 4.20 9.16
CA GLY A 213 2.82 4.18 8.67
C GLY A 213 2.94 3.70 7.24
N LEU A 214 2.30 2.57 6.93
CA LEU A 214 2.22 2.02 5.57
C LEU A 214 1.57 3.03 4.61
N LEU A 215 0.39 3.57 4.94
CA LEU A 215 -0.35 4.47 4.07
C LEU A 215 0.38 5.82 3.85
N ILE A 216 1.11 6.32 4.85
CA ILE A 216 1.96 7.52 4.71
C ILE A 216 3.06 7.26 3.68
N TYR A 217 3.76 6.13 3.79
CA TYR A 217 4.80 5.78 2.82
C TYR A 217 4.21 5.62 1.41
N MET A 218 3.11 4.87 1.26
CA MET A 218 2.44 4.68 -0.03
C MET A 218 2.02 6.02 -0.65
N ALA A 219 1.41 6.90 0.14
CA ALA A 219 0.93 8.19 -0.36
C ALA A 219 2.07 9.10 -0.81
N LEU A 220 3.14 9.24 0.01
CA LEU A 220 4.23 10.17 -0.28
C LEU A 220 5.20 9.62 -1.33
N VAL A 221 5.59 8.36 -1.20
CA VAL A 221 6.68 7.77 -2.01
C VAL A 221 6.15 7.07 -3.25
N ASP A 222 5.13 6.23 -3.13
CA ASP A 222 4.68 5.41 -4.25
C ASP A 222 3.68 6.09 -5.17
N LEU A 223 2.91 7.04 -4.65
CA LEU A 223 1.94 7.79 -5.43
C LEU A 223 2.48 9.19 -5.76
N LEU A 224 2.61 10.07 -4.76
CA LEU A 224 2.95 11.47 -5.02
C LEU A 224 4.34 11.65 -5.62
N ALA A 225 5.38 11.04 -5.05
CA ALA A 225 6.72 11.18 -5.61
C ALA A 225 6.82 10.55 -7.00
N ALA A 226 6.18 9.40 -7.24
CA ALA A 226 6.15 8.78 -8.57
C ALA A 226 5.49 9.67 -9.64
N ASP A 227 4.36 10.29 -9.31
CA ASP A 227 3.62 11.17 -10.24
C ASP A 227 4.32 12.52 -10.45
N PHE A 228 4.80 13.15 -9.37
CA PHE A 228 5.41 14.49 -9.44
C PHE A 228 6.83 14.47 -10.00
N MET A 229 7.59 13.39 -9.82
CA MET A 229 8.94 13.24 -10.39
C MET A 229 8.91 12.64 -11.80
N GLY A 230 7.73 12.31 -12.34
CA GLY A 230 7.57 11.81 -13.70
C GLY A 230 7.74 12.90 -14.78
N ASP A 231 8.18 12.47 -15.97
CA ASP A 231 8.51 13.33 -17.11
C ASP A 231 7.39 14.34 -17.47
N LYS A 232 6.13 13.92 -17.32
CA LYS A 232 4.95 14.74 -17.67
C LYS A 232 4.78 15.96 -16.77
N LEU A 233 4.97 15.81 -15.45
CA LEU A 233 4.81 16.91 -14.50
C LEU A 233 6.07 17.78 -14.45
N GLN A 234 7.24 17.16 -14.53
CA GLN A 234 8.52 17.87 -14.60
C GLN A 234 8.67 18.73 -15.86
N GLY A 235 8.00 18.35 -16.96
CA GLY A 235 7.98 19.15 -18.19
C GLY A 235 7.11 20.42 -18.15
N SER A 236 6.30 20.64 -17.10
CA SER A 236 5.42 21.82 -17.02
C SER A 236 5.14 22.28 -15.61
N VAL A 237 5.78 23.38 -15.19
CA VAL A 237 5.57 24.03 -13.88
C VAL A 237 4.10 24.40 -13.67
N LYS A 238 3.39 24.83 -14.72
CA LYS A 238 1.96 25.19 -14.62
C LYS A 238 1.10 23.98 -14.26
N LEU A 239 1.42 22.80 -14.81
CA LEU A 239 0.73 21.55 -14.47
C LEU A 239 1.09 21.12 -13.05
N GLN A 240 2.36 21.22 -12.67
CA GLN A 240 2.83 20.88 -11.33
C GLN A 240 2.14 21.71 -10.23
N ILE A 241 2.01 23.03 -10.41
CA ILE A 241 1.28 23.89 -9.47
C ILE A 241 -0.18 23.47 -9.37
N LYS A 242 -0.86 23.21 -10.51
CA LYS A 242 -2.25 22.73 -10.51
C LYS A 242 -2.40 21.41 -9.75
N SER A 243 -1.48 20.47 -9.95
CA SER A 243 -1.48 19.19 -9.24
C SER A 243 -1.25 19.38 -7.74
N TYR A 244 -0.32 20.24 -7.31
CA TYR A 244 -0.14 20.53 -5.88
C TYR A 244 -1.39 21.15 -5.25
N MET A 245 -2.06 22.07 -5.94
CA MET A 245 -3.33 22.62 -5.46
C MET A 245 -4.40 21.54 -5.32
N ALA A 246 -4.49 20.59 -6.26
CA ALA A 246 -5.40 19.45 -6.16
C ALA A 246 -5.08 18.53 -4.97
N VAL A 247 -3.80 18.24 -4.73
CA VAL A 247 -3.34 17.44 -3.57
C VAL A 247 -3.70 18.14 -2.26
N LEU A 248 -3.46 19.45 -2.15
CA LEU A 248 -3.80 20.23 -0.96
C LEU A 248 -5.31 20.29 -0.73
N LEU A 249 -6.12 20.44 -1.79
CA LEU A 249 -7.58 20.37 -1.69
C LEU A 249 -8.06 18.99 -1.24
N GLY A 250 -7.46 17.91 -1.75
CA GLY A 250 -7.73 16.55 -1.29
C GLY A 250 -7.39 16.35 0.18
N ALA A 251 -6.18 16.73 0.59
CA ALA A 251 -5.75 16.65 1.99
C ALA A 251 -6.64 17.49 2.93
N GLY A 252 -7.03 18.70 2.50
CA GLY A 252 -7.98 19.55 3.21
C GLY A 252 -9.36 18.91 3.34
N GLY A 253 -9.89 18.35 2.26
CA GLY A 253 -11.17 17.62 2.24
C GLY A 253 -11.18 16.44 3.21
N MET A 254 -10.14 15.60 3.17
CA MET A 254 -10.01 14.46 4.08
C MET A 254 -9.86 14.89 5.55
N SER A 255 -9.24 16.05 5.81
CA SER A 255 -9.13 16.61 7.16
C SER A 255 -10.47 17.12 7.70
N LEU A 256 -11.28 17.78 6.86
CA LEU A 256 -12.62 18.23 7.22
C LEU A 256 -13.53 17.04 7.52
N MET A 257 -13.44 15.98 6.72
CA MET A 257 -14.17 14.74 6.97
C MET A 257 -13.77 14.10 8.30
N ALA A 258 -12.48 14.02 8.60
CA ALA A 258 -11.99 13.48 9.86
C ALA A 258 -12.44 14.29 11.09
N LYS A 259 -12.66 15.60 10.95
CA LYS A 259 -13.21 16.44 12.02
C LYS A 259 -14.73 16.26 12.19
N TRP A 260 -15.43 15.92 11.11
CA TRP A 260 -16.88 15.81 11.09
C TRP A 260 -17.39 14.43 11.51
N ALA A 261 -16.60 13.40 11.21
CA ALA A 261 -16.81 12.00 11.58
C ALA A 261 -16.64 11.80 13.09
#